data_AF-A0A199US90-F1
#
_entry.id   AF-A0A199US90-F1
#
_cell.length_a   1.000
_cell.length_b   1.000
_cell.length_c   1.000
_cell.angle_alpha   90.00
_cell.angle_beta   90.00
_cell.angle_gamma   90.00
#
_symmetry.space_group_name_H-M   'P 1'
#
loop_
_entity.id
_entity.type
_entity.pdbx_description
1 polymer ?
#
loop_
_entity_poly.entity_id
_entity_poly.type
_entity_poly.pdbx_seq_one_letter_code
_entity_poly.pdbx_strand_id
1 'polypeptide(L)'
;MPTSPSESPVLKNLNYVVEDGPVKHESNGGSPFGGYPSLQQRGEYFNIKESMTVHCGFVKGETPGLNTGFDIDEVDRHEMSKCDGIVVVSTIFGDYDTIKQPEHVNEYSKKGVCFIMFVDEKTEAHIRKTNTLDSTRKLGLWKVVVARNLPYDDDRRNGKIPKMLPHRLFPNARWSLWIDGKLRLTKDPILILERYLWRHKYSQAISKHYRRFDVFEEGLANMVAGKYDNASIIRQLQFYKNEGLTPYSAAKLPIESDVPEGCVIIREHTPLTNLFSCLWFNEVDRFTSRDQLSFAIVRNKINASVGWLPYMFPDCERRNFVIQAIPVISKKWRKH
;
A
#
# COMPACT_ATOMS: atom_id res chain seq x y z
N MET A 1 -18.73 -15.04 2.30
CA MET A 1 -17.48 -14.57 2.94
C MET A 1 -17.01 -15.63 3.92
N PRO A 2 -15.71 -15.95 4.00
CA PRO A 2 -15.19 -16.89 4.98
C PRO A 2 -15.48 -16.43 6.42
N THR A 3 -15.92 -17.33 7.28
CA THR A 3 -16.27 -17.01 8.67
C THR A 3 -15.05 -16.91 9.58
N SER A 4 -14.00 -17.69 9.30
CA SER A 4 -12.75 -17.71 10.08
C SER A 4 -11.62 -16.99 9.34
N PRO A 5 -10.73 -16.26 10.03
CA PRO A 5 -9.53 -15.67 9.43
C PRO A 5 -8.62 -16.69 8.76
N SER A 6 -7.87 -16.27 7.74
CA SER A 6 -6.76 -17.09 7.22
C SER A 6 -5.71 -17.35 8.31
N GLU A 7 -5.04 -18.49 8.21
CA GLU A 7 -3.97 -18.83 9.16
C GLU A 7 -2.84 -17.81 9.09
N SER A 8 -2.31 -17.49 10.27
CA SER A 8 -1.09 -16.70 10.44
C SER A 8 -0.01 -17.63 11.03
N PRO A 9 0.86 -18.21 10.17
CA PRO A 9 1.97 -19.06 10.59
C PRO A 9 2.88 -18.34 11.60
N VAL A 10 3.14 -19.01 12.72
CA VAL A 10 3.95 -18.52 13.85
C VAL A 10 3.35 -17.30 14.55
N LEU A 11 3.25 -16.15 13.89
CA LEU A 11 2.79 -14.88 14.47
C LEU A 11 1.30 -14.90 14.81
N LYS A 12 0.96 -14.63 16.06
CA LYS A 12 -0.42 -14.54 16.58
C LYS A 12 -0.78 -13.13 17.02
N ASN A 13 0.15 -12.43 17.66
CA ASN A 13 -0.06 -11.08 18.19
C ASN A 13 0.92 -10.10 17.56
N LEU A 14 0.39 -9.07 16.89
CA LEU A 14 1.20 -8.00 16.32
C LEU A 14 0.79 -6.67 16.96
N ASN A 15 1.73 -6.05 17.66
CA ASN A 15 1.61 -4.72 18.21
C ASN A 15 2.51 -3.74 17.45
N TYR A 16 2.30 -2.45 17.69
CA TYR A 16 3.01 -1.39 17.02
C TYR A 16 3.73 -0.51 18.02
N VAL A 17 4.93 -0.07 17.65
CA VAL A 17 5.70 0.87 18.45
C VAL A 17 4.98 2.22 18.53
N VAL A 18 4.89 2.76 19.73
CA VAL A 18 4.42 4.13 20.03
C VAL A 18 5.50 4.81 20.86
N GLU A 19 6.03 5.91 20.35
CA GLU A 19 7.18 6.63 20.89
C GLU A 19 7.00 8.13 20.72
N ASP A 20 7.15 8.87 21.82
CA ASP A 20 7.24 10.31 21.79
C ASP A 20 8.66 10.76 21.44
N GLY A 21 8.80 11.46 20.32
CA GLY A 21 10.08 12.02 19.88
C GLY A 21 11.09 10.97 19.40
N PRO A 22 10.80 10.23 18.30
CA PRO A 22 11.71 9.22 17.77
C PRO A 22 13.07 9.83 17.39
N VAL A 23 14.15 9.18 17.83
CA VAL A 23 15.52 9.68 17.68
C VAL A 23 16.15 9.12 16.42
N LYS A 24 16.64 10.00 15.56
CA LYS A 24 17.37 9.62 14.35
C LYS A 24 18.80 9.21 14.70
N HIS A 25 19.06 7.89 14.76
CA HIS A 25 20.41 7.36 15.01
C HIS A 25 21.27 7.25 13.75
N GLU A 26 20.65 7.08 12.57
CA GLU A 26 21.33 6.90 11.29
C GLU A 26 20.93 8.01 10.31
N SER A 27 21.89 8.53 9.54
CA SER A 27 21.65 9.60 8.56
C SER A 27 20.61 9.21 7.49
N ASN A 28 20.52 7.92 7.14
CA ASN A 28 19.62 7.35 6.13
C ASN A 28 18.62 6.33 6.74
N GLY A 29 18.12 6.59 7.95
CA GLY A 29 17.38 5.64 8.79
C GLY A 29 15.85 5.58 8.64
N GLY A 30 15.23 6.25 7.66
CA GLY A 30 13.76 6.40 7.58
C GLY A 30 13.30 7.81 7.95
N SER A 31 12.14 7.91 8.60
CA SER A 31 11.52 9.19 8.96
C SER A 31 10.99 9.23 10.42
N PRO A 32 10.63 10.42 10.94
CA PRO A 32 9.97 10.53 12.24
C PRO A 32 8.60 9.86 12.25
N PHE A 33 7.96 9.72 11.09
CA PHE A 33 6.68 9.01 10.98
C PHE A 33 6.85 7.50 11.15
N GLY A 34 7.93 6.94 10.59
CA GLY A 34 8.31 5.53 10.71
C GLY A 34 9.06 5.19 11.99
N GLY A 35 9.56 6.18 12.74
CA GLY A 35 10.25 6.01 14.03
C GLY A 35 11.75 5.70 13.95
N TYR A 36 12.37 5.84 12.77
CA TYR A 36 13.80 5.60 12.59
C TYR A 36 14.33 4.26 13.14
N PRO A 37 13.70 3.10 12.84
CA PRO A 37 14.21 1.82 13.31
C PRO A 37 15.67 1.66 12.88
N SER A 38 16.56 1.11 13.72
CA SER A 38 17.95 0.82 13.34
C SER A 38 18.04 -0.36 12.37
N LEU A 39 19.19 -0.54 11.72
CA LEU A 39 19.41 -1.76 10.91
C LEU A 39 19.35 -3.05 11.75
N GLN A 40 19.73 -2.99 13.03
CA GLN A 40 19.59 -4.11 13.96
C GLN A 40 18.12 -4.44 14.20
N GLN A 41 17.30 -3.45 14.58
CA GLN A 41 15.85 -3.64 14.81
C GLN A 41 15.17 -4.16 13.54
N ARG A 42 15.54 -3.62 12.37
CA ARG A 42 15.09 -4.11 11.07
C ARG A 42 15.39 -5.61 10.91
N GLY A 43 16.62 -6.03 11.21
CA GLY A 43 17.03 -7.45 11.15
C GLY A 43 16.20 -8.33 12.08
N GLU A 44 15.97 -7.87 13.32
CA GLU A 44 15.17 -8.57 14.32
C GLU A 44 13.71 -8.76 13.89
N TYR A 45 13.12 -7.82 13.15
CA TYR A 45 11.74 -7.94 12.66
C TYR A 45 11.51 -9.05 11.63
N PHE A 46 12.57 -9.57 11.02
CA PHE A 46 12.47 -10.74 10.13
C PHE A 46 12.62 -12.07 10.88
N ASN A 47 12.95 -12.06 12.17
CA ASN A 47 12.88 -13.22 13.04
C ASN A 47 11.46 -13.32 13.64
N ILE A 48 10.55 -13.97 12.90
CA ILE A 48 9.13 -13.95 13.23
C ILE A 48 8.86 -14.79 14.48
N LYS A 49 8.26 -14.16 15.49
CA LYS A 49 7.87 -14.77 16.77
C LYS A 49 6.36 -14.79 16.92
N GLU A 50 5.85 -15.51 17.92
CA GLU A 50 4.42 -15.60 18.21
C GLU A 50 3.80 -14.24 18.57
N SER A 51 4.56 -13.38 19.25
CA SER A 51 4.18 -12.01 19.56
C SER A 51 5.31 -11.05 19.17
N MET A 52 4.98 -9.97 18.47
CA MET A 52 5.95 -8.98 17.99
C MET A 52 5.42 -7.56 18.17
N THR A 53 6.33 -6.63 18.45
CA THR A 53 6.07 -5.18 18.41
C THR A 53 7.01 -4.58 17.38
N VAL A 54 6.46 -3.91 16.35
CA VAL A 54 7.25 -3.39 15.23
C VAL A 54 6.92 -1.94 14.92
N HIS A 55 7.92 -1.22 14.40
CA HIS A 55 7.69 0.06 13.74
C HIS A 55 6.82 -0.14 12.49
N CYS A 56 5.77 0.66 12.33
CA CYS A 56 4.82 0.51 11.21
C CYS A 56 4.08 1.82 10.89
N GLY A 57 4.81 2.94 10.87
CA GLY A 57 4.22 4.27 10.76
C GLY A 57 3.41 4.68 12.01
N PHE A 58 2.99 5.94 12.04
CA PHE A 58 2.17 6.53 13.11
C PHE A 58 2.78 6.41 14.51
N VAL A 59 4.11 6.48 14.63
CA VAL A 59 4.78 6.17 15.91
C VAL A 59 4.51 7.20 17.01
N LYS A 60 4.19 8.45 16.66
CA LYS A 60 3.99 9.55 17.62
C LYS A 60 2.71 9.46 18.46
N GLY A 61 1.90 8.42 18.29
CA GLY A 61 0.64 8.31 19.00
C GLY A 61 -0.03 6.97 18.79
N GLU A 62 -0.83 6.57 19.78
CA GLU A 62 -1.51 5.28 19.77
C GLU A 62 -2.59 5.17 18.68
N THR A 63 -3.18 6.30 18.30
CA THR A 63 -4.29 6.35 17.33
C THR A 63 -3.81 6.87 15.98
N PRO A 64 -3.66 6.00 14.95
CA PRO A 64 -3.36 6.43 13.59
C PRO A 64 -4.33 7.51 13.10
N GLY A 65 -3.76 8.60 12.57
CA GLY A 65 -4.52 9.75 12.07
C GLY A 65 -4.87 10.81 13.12
N LEU A 66 -4.47 10.65 14.38
CA LEU A 66 -4.61 11.69 15.41
C LEU A 66 -3.23 12.17 15.85
N ASN A 67 -2.80 13.34 15.37
CA ASN A 67 -1.51 13.97 15.69
C ASN A 67 -0.28 13.07 15.44
N THR A 68 -0.36 12.24 14.39
CA THR A 68 0.66 11.22 14.06
C THR A 68 1.39 11.50 12.75
N GLY A 69 1.10 12.62 12.09
CA GLY A 69 1.76 13.03 10.83
C GLY A 69 1.10 12.45 9.59
N PHE A 70 -0.20 12.17 9.65
CA PHE A 70 -1.10 11.87 8.52
C PHE A 70 -2.51 12.06 9.08
N ASP A 71 -2.80 13.29 9.48
CA ASP A 71 -3.89 13.57 10.41
C ASP A 71 -5.23 13.63 9.67
N ILE A 72 -6.24 13.02 10.28
CA ILE A 72 -7.58 12.88 9.73
C ILE A 72 -8.56 13.49 10.72
N ASP A 73 -9.52 14.23 10.18
CA ASP A 73 -10.60 14.84 10.96
C ASP A 73 -11.33 13.79 11.83
N GLU A 74 -11.72 14.19 13.04
CA GLU A 74 -12.39 13.31 14.00
C GLU A 74 -13.64 12.65 13.42
N VAL A 75 -14.46 13.39 12.66
CA VAL A 75 -15.68 12.86 12.04
C VAL A 75 -15.34 11.78 11.02
N ASP A 76 -14.33 12.02 10.18
CA ASP A 76 -13.92 11.05 9.17
C ASP A 76 -13.25 9.82 9.81
N ARG A 77 -12.44 9.98 10.88
CA ARG A 77 -11.89 8.85 11.65
C ARG A 77 -12.98 8.00 12.30
N HIS A 78 -13.99 8.64 12.89
CA HIS A 78 -15.11 7.94 13.49
C HIS A 78 -15.89 7.14 12.43
N GLU A 79 -16.17 7.72 11.26
CA GLU A 79 -16.81 7.00 10.15
C GLU A 79 -15.94 5.85 9.62
N MET A 80 -14.63 6.06 9.46
CA MET A 80 -13.69 5.01 9.04
C MET A 80 -13.65 3.85 10.04
N SER A 81 -13.81 4.11 11.34
CA SER A 81 -13.86 3.06 12.36
C SER A 81 -15.10 2.16 12.23
N LYS A 82 -16.17 2.63 11.57
CA LYS A 82 -17.39 1.84 11.29
C LYS A 82 -17.24 0.91 10.09
N CYS A 83 -16.13 1.01 9.33
CA CYS A 83 -15.85 0.12 8.22
C CYS A 83 -15.46 -1.27 8.73
N ASP A 84 -16.47 -2.08 8.99
CA ASP A 84 -16.33 -3.49 9.34
C ASP A 84 -16.40 -4.37 8.07
N GLY A 85 -15.54 -5.38 7.98
CA GLY A 85 -15.46 -6.26 6.82
C GLY A 85 -14.55 -5.75 5.70
N ILE A 86 -15.07 -5.07 4.67
CA ILE A 86 -14.31 -4.78 3.43
C ILE A 86 -14.16 -3.26 3.23
N VAL A 87 -12.93 -2.82 2.97
CA VAL A 87 -12.62 -1.45 2.54
C VAL A 87 -11.90 -1.45 1.19
N VAL A 88 -12.39 -0.63 0.26
CA VAL A 88 -11.68 -0.25 -0.97
C VAL A 88 -11.02 1.10 -0.72
N VAL A 89 -9.71 1.16 -0.91
CA VAL A 89 -8.90 2.33 -0.61
C VAL A 89 -8.19 2.81 -1.87
N SER A 90 -8.25 4.11 -2.11
CA SER A 90 -7.48 4.80 -3.15
C SER A 90 -6.93 6.12 -2.59
N THR A 91 -5.97 6.72 -3.29
CA THR A 91 -5.44 8.04 -2.94
C THR A 91 -5.19 8.89 -4.18
N ILE A 92 -5.35 10.20 -4.04
CA ILE A 92 -4.85 11.21 -4.98
C ILE A 92 -4.27 12.35 -4.16
N PHE A 93 -2.94 12.47 -4.17
CA PHE A 93 -2.21 13.58 -3.57
C PHE A 93 -1.57 14.42 -4.67
N GLY A 94 -1.28 15.69 -4.40
CA GLY A 94 -0.63 16.60 -5.33
C GLY A 94 -1.47 17.05 -6.52
N ASP A 95 -2.77 16.71 -6.57
CA ASP A 95 -3.68 16.93 -7.71
C ASP A 95 -3.17 16.26 -9.01
N TYR A 96 -2.52 15.09 -8.88
CA TYR A 96 -1.91 14.38 -10.02
C TYR A 96 -2.91 13.65 -10.91
N ASP A 97 -4.07 13.27 -10.37
CA ASP A 97 -5.07 12.45 -11.04
C ASP A 97 -6.49 12.98 -10.78
N THR A 98 -7.45 12.53 -11.57
CA THR A 98 -8.88 12.79 -11.35
C THR A 98 -9.55 11.57 -10.75
N ILE A 99 -10.44 11.77 -9.79
CA ILE A 99 -11.15 10.66 -9.12
C ILE A 99 -11.94 9.84 -10.14
N LYS A 100 -11.66 8.53 -10.18
CA LYS A 100 -12.36 7.57 -11.04
C LYS A 100 -13.43 6.84 -10.24
N GLN A 101 -14.68 6.92 -10.68
CA GLN A 101 -15.79 6.24 -10.01
C GLN A 101 -15.72 4.72 -10.21
N PRO A 102 -15.92 3.89 -9.16
CA PRO A 102 -16.09 2.46 -9.34
C PRO A 102 -17.35 2.19 -10.17
N GLU A 103 -17.26 1.22 -11.07
CA GLU A 103 -18.33 0.78 -11.95
C GLU A 103 -18.71 -0.68 -11.62
N HIS A 104 -19.96 -1.05 -11.93
CA HIS A 104 -20.49 -2.41 -11.73
C HIS A 104 -20.40 -2.95 -10.30
N VAL A 105 -20.45 -2.07 -9.30
CA VAL A 105 -20.64 -2.44 -7.89
C VAL A 105 -22.13 -2.71 -7.66
N ASN A 106 -22.46 -3.87 -7.11
CA ASN A 106 -23.86 -4.26 -6.86
C ASN A 106 -24.43 -3.58 -5.60
N GLU A 107 -25.76 -3.60 -5.42
CA GLU A 107 -26.44 -2.93 -4.29
C GLU A 107 -26.05 -3.47 -2.92
N TYR A 108 -25.70 -4.76 -2.83
CA TYR A 108 -25.22 -5.37 -1.59
C TYR A 108 -23.86 -4.78 -1.19
N SER A 109 -22.92 -4.74 -2.13
CA SER A 109 -21.58 -4.16 -1.93
C SER A 109 -21.62 -2.65 -1.73
N LYS A 110 -22.53 -1.91 -2.37
CA LYS A 110 -22.70 -0.47 -2.09
C LYS A 110 -23.09 -0.16 -0.65
N LYS A 111 -23.76 -1.10 0.03
CA LYS A 111 -24.18 -0.98 1.45
C LYS A 111 -23.15 -1.55 2.42
N GLY A 112 -22.46 -2.62 2.04
CA GLY A 112 -21.56 -3.37 2.93
C GLY A 112 -20.06 -3.11 2.74
N VAL A 113 -19.65 -2.38 1.69
CA VAL A 113 -18.23 -2.08 1.41
C VAL A 113 -17.98 -0.59 1.58
N CYS A 114 -16.97 -0.24 2.37
CA CYS A 114 -16.48 1.13 2.45
C CYS A 114 -15.62 1.48 1.24
N PHE A 115 -15.88 2.61 0.58
CA PHE A 115 -15.06 3.14 -0.50
C PHE A 115 -14.43 4.45 -0.05
N ILE A 116 -13.13 4.45 0.24
CA ILE A 116 -12.41 5.59 0.80
C ILE A 116 -11.38 6.12 -0.19
N MET A 117 -11.47 7.42 -0.49
CA MET A 117 -10.51 8.15 -1.29
C MET A 117 -9.77 9.14 -0.41
N PHE A 118 -8.48 8.89 -0.16
CA PHE A 118 -7.61 9.83 0.53
C PHE A 118 -7.15 10.94 -0.42
N VAL A 119 -7.27 12.18 0.02
CA VAL A 119 -6.78 13.36 -0.71
C VAL A 119 -5.99 14.29 0.22
N ASP A 120 -5.09 15.08 -0.34
CA ASP A 120 -4.39 16.13 0.38
C ASP A 120 -5.20 17.44 0.28
N GLU A 121 -4.77 18.46 1.02
CA GLU A 121 -5.46 19.76 1.06
C GLU A 121 -5.53 20.43 -0.31
N LYS A 122 -4.47 20.24 -1.12
CA LYS A 122 -4.39 20.75 -2.49
C LYS A 122 -5.46 20.13 -3.39
N THR A 123 -5.55 18.79 -3.38
CA THR A 123 -6.54 18.05 -4.19
C THR A 123 -7.96 18.31 -3.66
N GLU A 124 -8.16 18.42 -2.34
CA GLU A 124 -9.45 18.83 -1.76
C GLU A 124 -9.91 20.20 -2.32
N ALA A 125 -9.00 21.18 -2.32
CA ALA A 125 -9.30 22.52 -2.83
C ALA A 125 -9.67 22.50 -4.32
N HIS A 126 -9.06 21.62 -5.12
CA HIS A 126 -9.44 21.41 -6.51
C HIS A 126 -10.86 20.84 -6.62
N ILE A 127 -11.18 19.77 -5.90
CA ILE A 127 -12.49 19.10 -5.95
C ILE A 127 -13.62 20.05 -5.50
N ARG A 128 -13.36 20.92 -4.51
CA ARG A 128 -14.33 21.93 -4.05
C ARG A 128 -14.62 22.98 -5.12
N LYS A 129 -13.62 23.42 -5.88
CA LYS A 129 -13.81 24.38 -6.99
C LYS A 129 -14.67 23.81 -8.11
N THR A 130 -14.62 22.50 -8.34
CA THR A 130 -15.42 21.83 -9.37
C THR A 130 -16.83 21.45 -8.89
N ASN A 131 -17.26 21.92 -7.70
CA ASN A 131 -18.57 21.63 -7.07
C ASN A 131 -18.94 20.14 -7.07
N THR A 132 -17.96 19.24 -7.02
CA THR A 132 -18.21 17.81 -7.22
C THR A 132 -18.46 17.07 -5.89
N LEU A 133 -18.17 17.68 -4.74
CA LEU A 133 -18.43 17.13 -3.42
C LEU A 133 -19.85 17.43 -2.96
N ASP A 134 -20.60 16.39 -2.58
CA ASP A 134 -21.88 16.58 -1.90
C ASP A 134 -21.69 17.03 -0.43
N SER A 135 -22.79 17.36 0.24
CA SER A 135 -22.79 17.81 1.65
C SER A 135 -22.25 16.76 2.64
N THR A 136 -22.15 15.49 2.23
CA THR A 136 -21.63 14.37 3.05
C THR A 136 -20.15 14.09 2.81
N ARG A 137 -19.49 14.92 1.99
CA ARG A 137 -18.14 14.70 1.45
C ARG A 137 -18.02 13.39 0.67
N LYS A 138 -19.10 12.97 0.01
CA LYS A 138 -19.07 11.87 -0.94
C LYS A 138 -18.99 12.41 -2.37
N LEU A 139 -18.34 11.61 -3.19
CA LEU A 139 -18.24 11.78 -4.63
C LEU A 139 -18.57 10.43 -5.27
N GLY A 140 -19.82 10.27 -5.68
CA GLY A 140 -20.35 8.97 -6.11
C GLY A 140 -20.23 7.93 -4.99
N LEU A 141 -19.49 6.85 -5.21
CA LEU A 141 -19.28 5.84 -4.16
C LEU A 141 -18.19 6.24 -3.16
N TRP A 142 -17.24 7.09 -3.57
CA TRP A 142 -16.11 7.47 -2.73
C TRP A 142 -16.55 8.40 -1.61
N LYS A 143 -16.25 8.04 -0.37
CA LYS A 143 -16.10 8.98 0.73
C LYS A 143 -14.71 9.62 0.63
N VAL A 144 -14.66 10.94 0.49
CA VAL A 144 -13.41 11.70 0.40
C VAL A 144 -12.93 12.01 1.81
N VAL A 145 -11.72 11.57 2.13
CA VAL A 145 -11.06 11.79 3.42
C VAL A 145 -9.81 12.61 3.19
N VAL A 146 -9.68 13.72 3.92
CA VAL A 146 -8.53 14.62 3.75
C VAL A 146 -7.46 14.26 4.76
N ALA A 147 -6.26 13.97 4.26
CA ALA A 147 -5.07 13.77 5.07
C ALA A 147 -4.30 15.09 5.19
N ARG A 148 -4.05 15.51 6.43
CA ARG A 148 -3.31 16.74 6.78
C ARG A 148 -1.98 16.39 7.45
N ASN A 149 -1.09 17.38 7.57
CA ASN A 149 0.21 17.21 8.22
C ASN A 149 1.00 16.01 7.66
N LEU A 150 0.99 15.86 6.33
CA LEU A 150 1.61 14.73 5.65
C LEU A 150 3.10 14.61 6.04
N PRO A 151 3.62 13.39 6.24
CA PRO A 151 4.93 13.23 6.89
C PRO A 151 6.11 13.33 5.93
N TYR A 152 5.85 13.43 4.62
CA TYR A 152 6.88 13.49 3.58
C TYR A 152 6.61 14.63 2.61
N ASP A 153 7.67 15.22 2.08
CA ASP A 153 7.58 16.19 0.98
C ASP A 153 7.21 15.52 -0.37
N ASP A 154 7.50 14.22 -0.52
CA ASP A 154 7.18 13.43 -1.72
C ASP A 154 5.74 12.87 -1.62
N ASP A 155 4.82 13.44 -2.39
CA ASP A 155 3.43 12.97 -2.52
C ASP A 155 3.32 11.48 -2.87
N ARG A 156 4.27 10.93 -3.64
CA ARG A 156 4.27 9.51 -3.99
C ARG A 156 4.58 8.64 -2.78
N ARG A 157 5.40 9.14 -1.85
CA ARG A 157 5.71 8.49 -0.59
C ARG A 157 4.54 8.62 0.38
N ASN A 158 3.90 9.79 0.46
CA ASN A 158 2.65 9.97 1.21
C ASN A 158 1.57 8.96 0.76
N GLY A 159 1.42 8.75 -0.55
CA GLY A 159 0.48 7.77 -1.10
C GLY A 159 0.76 6.31 -0.72
N LYS A 160 1.94 5.99 -0.17
CA LYS A 160 2.26 4.65 0.34
C LYS A 160 1.59 4.35 1.68
N ILE A 161 1.22 5.38 2.45
CA ILE A 161 0.53 5.20 3.72
C ILE A 161 -0.84 4.51 3.53
N PRO A 162 -1.80 5.08 2.77
CA PRO A 162 -3.09 4.40 2.54
C PRO A 162 -2.96 3.14 1.68
N LYS A 163 -1.88 2.98 0.91
CA LYS A 163 -1.59 1.77 0.14
C LYS A 163 -1.17 0.59 1.00
N MET A 164 -0.22 0.82 1.90
CA MET A 164 0.49 -0.24 2.61
C MET A 164 -0.04 -0.43 4.03
N LEU A 165 -0.54 0.64 4.65
CA LEU A 165 -1.05 0.64 6.02
C LEU A 165 -2.58 0.68 6.19
N PRO A 166 -3.44 0.14 5.27
CA PRO A 166 -4.88 0.09 5.55
C PRO A 166 -5.25 -0.57 6.88
N HIS A 167 -4.48 -1.57 7.33
CA HIS A 167 -4.73 -2.25 8.60
C HIS A 167 -4.49 -1.36 9.84
N ARG A 168 -3.66 -0.30 9.71
CA ARG A 168 -3.52 0.73 10.75
C ARG A 168 -4.67 1.74 10.70
N LEU A 169 -5.13 2.10 9.51
CA LEU A 169 -6.18 3.10 9.28
C LEU A 169 -7.61 2.58 9.51
N PHE A 170 -7.82 1.27 9.31
CA PHE A 170 -9.13 0.61 9.43
C PHE A 170 -9.01 -0.62 10.33
N PRO A 171 -8.91 -0.45 11.66
CA PRO A 171 -8.68 -1.55 12.60
C PRO A 171 -9.81 -2.58 12.62
N ASN A 172 -11.03 -2.18 12.25
CA ASN A 172 -12.20 -3.06 12.19
C ASN A 172 -12.40 -3.70 10.80
N ALA A 173 -11.67 -3.26 9.77
CA ALA A 173 -11.76 -3.89 8.45
C ALA A 173 -10.96 -5.19 8.45
N ARG A 174 -11.57 -6.26 7.94
CA ARG A 174 -10.91 -7.56 7.75
C ARG A 174 -10.23 -7.69 6.40
N TRP A 175 -10.72 -7.02 5.37
CA TRP A 175 -10.12 -7.03 4.03
C TRP A 175 -9.96 -5.63 3.48
N SER A 176 -8.85 -5.40 2.77
CA SER A 176 -8.59 -4.19 2.03
C SER A 176 -8.31 -4.48 0.55
N LEU A 177 -8.92 -3.68 -0.34
CA LEU A 177 -8.58 -3.60 -1.75
C LEU A 177 -7.96 -2.23 -2.03
N TRP A 178 -6.65 -2.18 -2.20
CA TRP A 178 -5.96 -0.99 -2.68
C TRP A 178 -6.10 -0.87 -4.20
N ILE A 179 -6.42 0.33 -4.67
CA ILE A 179 -6.46 0.68 -6.10
C ILE A 179 -5.74 2.02 -6.29
N ASP A 180 -4.77 2.05 -7.19
CA ASP A 180 -4.06 3.28 -7.57
C ASP A 180 -5.03 4.30 -8.19
N GLY A 181 -4.90 5.59 -7.83
CA GLY A 181 -5.85 6.65 -8.19
C GLY A 181 -6.03 6.86 -9.70
N LYS A 182 -5.04 6.46 -10.52
CA LYS A 182 -5.14 6.49 -11.99
C LYS A 182 -6.06 5.40 -12.57
N LEU A 183 -6.46 4.42 -11.76
CA LEU A 183 -7.25 3.27 -12.17
C LEU A 183 -8.71 3.41 -11.78
N ARG A 184 -9.57 2.79 -12.59
CA ARG A 184 -10.99 2.62 -12.30
C ARG A 184 -11.28 1.18 -11.96
N LEU A 185 -11.96 0.94 -10.85
CA LEU A 185 -12.53 -0.37 -10.49
C LEU A 185 -13.73 -0.67 -11.38
N THR A 186 -13.76 -1.82 -12.05
CA THR A 186 -14.83 -2.20 -12.99
C THR A 186 -15.55 -3.51 -12.62
N LYS A 187 -15.21 -4.09 -11.47
CA LYS A 187 -15.84 -5.30 -10.92
C LYS A 187 -16.09 -5.13 -9.44
N ASP A 188 -17.10 -5.85 -8.96
CA ASP A 188 -17.50 -5.84 -7.56
C ASP A 188 -16.37 -6.34 -6.62
N PRO A 189 -16.03 -5.62 -5.53
CA PRO A 189 -14.97 -5.99 -4.60
C PRO A 189 -15.12 -7.40 -4.01
N ILE A 190 -16.34 -7.87 -3.77
CA ILE A 190 -16.59 -9.20 -3.21
C ILE A 190 -16.16 -10.29 -4.19
N LEU A 191 -16.41 -10.10 -5.48
CA LEU A 191 -16.00 -11.05 -6.52
C LEU A 191 -14.47 -11.10 -6.69
N ILE A 192 -13.82 -9.96 -6.49
CA ILE A 192 -12.35 -9.87 -6.50
C ILE A 192 -11.78 -10.64 -5.30
N LEU A 193 -12.31 -10.42 -4.09
CA LEU A 193 -11.89 -11.15 -2.90
C LEU A 193 -12.15 -12.66 -3.02
N GLU A 194 -13.31 -13.05 -3.56
CA GLU A 194 -13.64 -14.45 -3.80
C GLU A 194 -12.60 -15.13 -4.71
N ARG A 195 -12.32 -14.51 -5.85
CA ARG A 195 -11.41 -15.06 -6.86
C ARG A 195 -9.97 -15.14 -6.38
N TYR A 196 -9.45 -14.06 -5.78
CA TYR A 196 -8.01 -13.94 -5.51
C TYR A 196 -7.59 -14.35 -4.10
N LEU A 197 -8.51 -14.34 -3.14
CA LEU A 197 -8.23 -14.76 -1.76
C LEU A 197 -9.01 -16.02 -1.39
N TRP A 198 -10.34 -15.95 -1.35
CA TRP A 198 -11.15 -16.96 -0.65
C TRP A 198 -11.11 -18.34 -1.31
N ARG A 199 -11.23 -18.41 -2.64
CA ARG A 199 -11.25 -19.68 -3.38
C ARG A 199 -9.99 -20.51 -3.18
N HIS A 200 -8.86 -19.84 -3.04
CA HIS A 200 -7.53 -20.46 -2.97
C HIS A 200 -6.89 -20.33 -1.58
N LYS A 201 -7.61 -19.76 -0.60
CA LYS A 201 -7.16 -19.53 0.78
C LYS A 201 -5.86 -18.71 0.87
N TYR A 202 -5.69 -17.74 -0.03
CA TYR A 202 -4.61 -16.76 0.08
C TYR A 202 -5.02 -15.63 1.03
N SER A 203 -4.08 -15.13 1.83
CA SER A 203 -4.28 -13.97 2.69
C SER A 203 -3.82 -12.64 2.05
N GLN A 204 -3.04 -12.70 0.97
CA GLN A 204 -2.67 -11.54 0.17
C GLN A 204 -2.47 -11.93 -1.30
N ALA A 205 -2.90 -11.05 -2.20
CA ALA A 205 -2.67 -11.16 -3.63
C ALA A 205 -2.26 -9.81 -4.24
N ILE A 206 -1.35 -9.86 -5.21
CA ILE A 206 -0.82 -8.70 -5.92
C ILE A 206 -0.47 -9.10 -7.36
N SER A 207 -0.68 -8.22 -8.34
CA SER A 207 -0.29 -8.54 -9.71
C SER A 207 1.23 -8.55 -9.88
N LYS A 208 1.74 -9.40 -10.78
CA LYS A 208 3.12 -9.35 -11.29
C LYS A 208 3.26 -8.20 -12.28
N HIS A 209 4.43 -7.58 -12.31
CA HIS A 209 4.74 -6.61 -13.34
C HIS A 209 4.80 -7.28 -14.72
N TYR A 210 4.22 -6.62 -15.72
CA TYR A 210 3.85 -7.21 -17.02
C TYR A 210 5.03 -7.44 -17.98
N ARG A 211 6.23 -6.99 -17.62
CA ARG A 211 7.44 -7.06 -18.47
C ARG A 211 8.69 -7.45 -17.69
N ARG A 212 8.93 -6.74 -16.59
CA ARG A 212 10.10 -6.92 -15.73
C ARG A 212 9.77 -7.86 -14.57
N PHE A 213 10.62 -8.84 -14.37
CA PHE A 213 10.50 -9.85 -13.31
C PHE A 213 11.66 -9.80 -12.33
N ASP A 214 12.78 -9.17 -12.71
CA ASP A 214 13.97 -8.97 -11.91
C ASP A 214 13.98 -7.55 -11.29
N VAL A 215 14.22 -7.48 -9.99
CA VAL A 215 14.32 -6.24 -9.22
C VAL A 215 15.48 -5.33 -9.66
N PHE A 216 16.59 -5.89 -10.12
CA PHE A 216 17.74 -5.14 -10.63
C PHE A 216 17.44 -4.54 -12.00
N GLU A 217 16.72 -5.27 -12.87
CA GLU A 217 16.21 -4.73 -14.13
C GLU A 217 15.16 -3.63 -13.88
N GLU A 218 14.28 -3.81 -12.89
CA GLU A 218 13.34 -2.78 -12.46
C GLU A 218 14.09 -1.52 -11.99
N GLY A 219 15.15 -1.66 -11.19
CA GLY A 219 15.98 -0.53 -10.77
C GLY A 219 16.61 0.23 -11.94
N LEU A 220 17.17 -0.49 -12.92
CA LEU A 220 17.70 0.12 -14.14
C LEU A 220 16.61 0.88 -14.91
N ALA A 221 15.42 0.28 -15.06
CA ALA A 221 14.29 0.94 -15.71
C ALA A 221 13.84 2.21 -14.97
N ASN A 222 13.88 2.20 -13.62
CA ASN A 222 13.58 3.37 -12.80
C ASN A 222 14.58 4.50 -12.99
N MET A 223 15.87 4.17 -13.07
CA MET A 223 16.93 5.16 -13.30
C MET A 223 16.84 5.77 -14.71
N VAL A 224 16.68 4.93 -15.74
CA VAL A 224 16.53 5.38 -17.14
C VAL A 224 15.30 6.28 -17.30
N ALA A 225 14.19 5.94 -16.63
CA ALA A 225 12.96 6.72 -16.70
C ALA A 225 12.92 7.92 -15.72
N GLY A 226 14.03 8.22 -15.03
CA GLY A 226 14.15 9.37 -14.12
C GLY A 226 13.13 9.36 -12.98
N LYS A 227 12.77 8.17 -12.46
CA LYS A 227 11.67 8.02 -11.51
C LYS A 227 12.03 8.31 -10.06
N TYR A 228 13.32 8.27 -9.74
CA TYR A 228 13.91 8.63 -8.45
C TYR A 228 15.39 8.96 -8.67
N ASP A 229 16.06 9.56 -7.68
CA ASP A 229 17.50 9.77 -7.71
C ASP A 229 18.27 8.45 -7.94
N ASN A 230 19.14 8.43 -8.95
CA ASN A 230 19.88 7.24 -9.37
C ASN A 230 20.81 6.75 -8.26
N ALA A 231 21.49 7.64 -7.55
CA ALA A 231 22.41 7.25 -6.49
C ALA A 231 21.67 6.54 -5.35
N SER A 232 20.46 6.99 -5.02
CA SER A 232 19.59 6.36 -4.03
C SER A 232 19.11 4.97 -4.45
N ILE A 233 18.73 4.78 -5.73
CA ILE A 233 18.37 3.46 -6.27
C ILE A 233 19.56 2.50 -6.21
N ILE A 234 20.75 2.94 -6.66
CA ILE A 234 21.97 2.14 -6.65
C ILE A 234 22.29 1.70 -5.22
N ARG A 235 22.27 2.62 -4.24
CA ARG A 235 22.52 2.29 -2.83
C ARG A 235 21.52 1.25 -2.29
N GLN A 236 20.23 1.42 -2.57
CA GLN A 236 19.19 0.47 -2.14
C GLN A 236 19.44 -0.93 -2.71
N LEU A 237 19.70 -1.04 -4.02
CA LEU A 237 19.94 -2.33 -4.66
C LEU A 237 21.25 -2.99 -4.23
N GLN A 238 22.31 -2.21 -4.02
CA GLN A 238 23.57 -2.72 -3.46
C GLN A 238 23.36 -3.24 -2.04
N PHE A 239 22.61 -2.52 -1.22
CA PHE A 239 22.24 -2.96 0.13
C PHE A 239 21.52 -4.32 0.09
N TYR A 240 20.48 -4.46 -0.76
CA TYR A 240 19.77 -5.73 -0.88
C TYR A 240 20.61 -6.86 -1.46
N LYS A 241 21.48 -6.57 -2.43
CA LYS A 241 22.43 -7.55 -2.96
C LYS A 241 23.36 -8.08 -1.87
N ASN A 242 23.86 -7.20 -1.00
CA ASN A 242 24.71 -7.58 0.13
C ASN A 242 23.93 -8.39 1.19
N GLU A 243 22.61 -8.22 1.27
CA GLU A 243 21.73 -9.06 2.08
C GLU A 243 21.31 -10.39 1.42
N GLY A 244 21.87 -10.71 0.24
CA GLY A 244 21.62 -11.98 -0.44
C GLY A 244 20.50 -11.94 -1.48
N LEU A 245 19.98 -10.78 -1.86
CA LEU A 245 19.07 -10.68 -3.01
C LEU A 245 19.84 -10.94 -4.30
N THR A 246 19.47 -12.02 -5.00
CA THR A 246 20.07 -12.42 -6.29
C THR A 246 19.18 -12.01 -7.46
N PRO A 247 19.72 -11.90 -8.70
CA PRO A 247 18.91 -11.73 -9.90
C PRO A 247 17.83 -12.81 -10.03
N TYR A 248 16.71 -12.47 -10.67
CA TYR A 248 15.63 -13.41 -10.91
C TYR A 248 16.08 -14.50 -11.89
N SER A 249 15.72 -15.74 -11.58
CA SER A 249 15.95 -16.89 -12.46
C SER A 249 14.96 -18.01 -12.12
N ALA A 250 14.86 -19.02 -12.99
CA ALA A 250 14.01 -20.19 -12.76
C ALA A 250 14.35 -20.96 -11.47
N ALA A 251 15.55 -20.78 -10.91
CA ALA A 251 15.94 -21.36 -9.63
C ALA A 251 15.13 -20.81 -8.44
N LYS A 252 14.41 -19.70 -8.61
CA LYS A 252 13.56 -19.11 -7.55
C LYS A 252 12.15 -19.71 -7.49
N LEU A 253 11.78 -20.60 -8.41
CA LEU A 253 10.46 -21.24 -8.38
C LEU A 253 10.20 -21.87 -6.99
N PRO A 254 8.97 -21.74 -6.45
CA PRO A 254 7.73 -21.31 -7.11
C PRO A 254 7.52 -19.79 -7.19
N ILE A 255 8.49 -18.95 -6.82
CA ILE A 255 8.38 -17.50 -6.99
C ILE A 255 8.51 -17.14 -8.48
N GLU A 256 7.44 -16.59 -9.06
CA GLU A 256 7.35 -16.31 -10.50
C GLU A 256 7.77 -14.87 -10.90
N SER A 257 8.03 -13.98 -9.93
CA SER A 257 8.48 -12.60 -10.19
C SER A 257 9.03 -11.99 -8.91
N ASP A 258 10.10 -11.20 -8.95
CA ASP A 258 10.51 -10.31 -7.87
C ASP A 258 9.74 -8.97 -7.88
N VAL A 259 9.19 -8.61 -9.03
CA VAL A 259 8.63 -7.28 -9.27
C VAL A 259 7.09 -7.34 -9.29
N PRO A 260 6.41 -6.72 -8.32
CA PRO A 260 4.97 -6.57 -8.37
C PRO A 260 4.57 -5.40 -9.30
N GLU A 261 3.40 -5.51 -9.89
CA GLU A 261 2.62 -4.36 -10.36
C GLU A 261 1.75 -3.89 -9.20
N GLY A 262 2.27 -2.93 -8.42
CA GLY A 262 1.68 -2.49 -7.16
C GLY A 262 0.45 -1.59 -7.30
N CYS A 263 -0.14 -1.43 -8.48
CA CYS A 263 -1.31 -0.58 -8.66
C CYS A 263 -2.61 -1.20 -8.12
N VAL A 264 -2.58 -2.48 -7.73
CA VAL A 264 -3.64 -3.17 -6.98
C VAL A 264 -3.02 -4.05 -5.90
N ILE A 265 -3.59 -4.02 -4.69
CA ILE A 265 -3.27 -4.99 -3.62
C ILE A 265 -4.57 -5.50 -3.02
N ILE A 266 -4.72 -6.82 -2.94
CA ILE A 266 -5.88 -7.50 -2.35
C ILE A 266 -5.39 -8.19 -1.09
N ARG A 267 -5.96 -7.89 0.08
CA ARG A 267 -5.38 -8.35 1.34
C ARG A 267 -6.46 -8.62 2.39
N GLU A 268 -6.30 -9.72 3.11
CA GLU A 268 -6.92 -9.94 4.42
C GLU A 268 -5.98 -9.41 5.51
N HIS A 269 -6.51 -8.71 6.51
CA HIS A 269 -5.78 -8.21 7.66
C HIS A 269 -5.61 -9.34 8.68
N THR A 270 -4.47 -10.01 8.61
CA THR A 270 -4.00 -11.03 9.56
C THR A 270 -2.72 -10.52 10.22
N PRO A 271 -2.29 -11.04 11.37
CA PRO A 271 -1.03 -10.64 11.98
C PRO A 271 0.15 -10.72 10.98
N LEU A 272 0.27 -11.81 10.22
CA LEU A 272 1.36 -11.98 9.26
C LEU A 272 1.29 -11.03 8.05
N THR A 273 0.12 -10.85 7.44
CA THR A 273 -0.03 -9.92 6.30
C THR A 273 0.13 -8.46 6.73
N ASN A 274 -0.26 -8.13 7.96
CA ASN A 274 -0.01 -6.83 8.57
C ASN A 274 1.49 -6.63 8.80
N LEU A 275 2.20 -7.61 9.37
CA LEU A 275 3.66 -7.56 9.51
C LEU A 275 4.34 -7.37 8.15
N PHE A 276 4.01 -8.20 7.14
CA PHE A 276 4.56 -8.05 5.79
C PHE A 276 4.39 -6.62 5.26
N SER A 277 3.21 -6.05 5.45
CA SER A 277 2.90 -4.70 5.00
C SER A 277 3.67 -3.62 5.76
N CYS A 278 3.86 -3.79 7.07
CA CYS A 278 4.70 -2.93 7.90
C CYS A 278 6.17 -2.97 7.45
N LEU A 279 6.74 -4.17 7.28
CA LEU A 279 8.13 -4.31 6.87
C LEU A 279 8.35 -3.78 5.46
N TRP A 280 7.43 -4.01 4.54
CA TRP A 280 7.49 -3.43 3.20
C TRP A 280 7.40 -1.90 3.23
N PHE A 281 6.54 -1.33 4.08
CA PHE A 281 6.47 0.12 4.27
C PHE A 281 7.77 0.68 4.86
N ASN A 282 8.36 0.00 5.85
CA ASN A 282 9.61 0.44 6.47
C ASN A 282 10.78 0.49 5.47
N GLU A 283 10.83 -0.43 4.50
CA GLU A 283 11.80 -0.37 3.40
C GLU A 283 11.60 0.86 2.51
N VAL A 284 10.35 1.19 2.21
CA VAL A 284 9.98 2.37 1.41
C VAL A 284 10.31 3.67 2.17
N ASP A 285 10.04 3.69 3.48
CA ASP A 285 10.36 4.81 4.36
C ASP A 285 11.88 5.03 4.45
N ARG A 286 12.64 3.95 4.62
CA ARG A 286 14.10 4.00 4.72
C ARG A 286 14.78 4.39 3.42
N PHE A 287 14.38 3.78 2.30
CA PHE A 287 15.08 3.90 1.04
C PHE A 287 14.32 4.83 0.08
N THR A 288 13.79 4.28 -1.01
CA THR A 288 13.12 5.04 -2.07
C THR A 288 11.61 4.81 -2.03
N SER A 289 10.84 5.76 -2.58
CA SER A 289 9.38 5.59 -2.73
C SER A 289 8.98 4.57 -3.81
N ARG A 290 9.95 3.85 -4.40
CA ARG A 290 9.77 2.81 -5.42
C ARG A 290 9.58 1.46 -4.75
N ASP A 291 8.36 1.22 -4.26
CA ASP A 291 7.94 0.00 -3.56
C ASP A 291 8.22 -1.32 -4.31
N GLN A 292 8.28 -1.29 -5.64
CA GLN A 292 8.69 -2.45 -6.46
C GLN A 292 10.10 -2.95 -6.12
N LEU A 293 11.01 -2.07 -5.69
CA LEU A 293 12.40 -2.42 -5.41
C LEU A 293 12.56 -3.16 -4.07
N SER A 294 11.66 -2.92 -3.11
CA SER A 294 11.73 -3.51 -1.77
C SER A 294 10.84 -4.74 -1.56
N PHE A 295 9.91 -5.00 -2.48
CA PHE A 295 8.97 -6.11 -2.33
C PHE A 295 9.67 -7.48 -2.21
N ALA A 296 10.64 -7.75 -3.09
CA ALA A 296 11.30 -9.05 -3.19
C ALA A 296 12.10 -9.40 -1.92
N ILE A 297 12.85 -8.45 -1.35
CA ILE A 297 13.65 -8.71 -0.16
C ILE A 297 12.78 -9.02 1.06
N VAL A 298 11.67 -8.27 1.25
CA VAL A 298 10.73 -8.49 2.36
C VAL A 298 10.03 -9.83 2.20
N ARG A 299 9.52 -10.13 1.00
CA ARG A 299 8.89 -11.43 0.70
C ARG A 299 9.85 -12.59 0.96
N ASN A 300 11.08 -12.50 0.47
CA ASN A 300 12.06 -13.59 0.62
C ASN A 300 12.39 -13.84 2.09
N LYS A 301 12.60 -12.79 2.89
CA LYS A 301 12.89 -12.93 4.32
C LYS A 301 11.71 -13.50 5.10
N ILE A 302 10.46 -13.06 4.82
CA ILE A 302 9.27 -13.66 5.45
C ILE A 302 9.09 -15.12 5.04
N ASN A 303 9.23 -15.43 3.75
CA ASN A 303 9.13 -16.81 3.26
C ASN A 303 10.19 -17.72 3.90
N ALA A 304 11.43 -17.24 4.03
CA ALA A 304 12.49 -17.99 4.71
C ALA A 304 12.19 -18.23 6.20
N SER A 305 11.47 -17.31 6.87
CA SER A 305 11.15 -17.43 8.29
C SER A 305 9.95 -18.33 8.57
N VAL A 306 8.89 -18.28 7.75
CA VAL A 306 7.60 -18.96 8.05
C VAL A 306 6.93 -19.65 6.86
N GLY A 307 7.61 -19.73 5.71
CA GLY A 307 7.09 -20.42 4.52
C GLY A 307 5.88 -19.74 3.86
N TRP A 308 5.61 -18.47 4.18
CA TRP A 308 4.48 -17.73 3.63
C TRP A 308 4.88 -16.93 2.38
N LEU A 309 4.01 -16.97 1.36
CA LEU A 309 4.14 -16.20 0.12
C LEU A 309 2.81 -15.51 -0.24
N PRO A 310 2.83 -14.26 -0.73
CA PRO A 310 1.67 -13.65 -1.34
C PRO A 310 1.39 -14.27 -2.71
N TYR A 311 0.12 -14.33 -3.11
CA TYR A 311 -0.24 -14.79 -4.45
C TYR A 311 0.06 -13.72 -5.50
N MET A 312 0.93 -14.05 -6.45
CA MET A 312 1.34 -13.13 -7.51
C MET A 312 0.67 -13.46 -8.86
N PHE A 313 -0.49 -12.86 -9.13
CA PHE A 313 -1.27 -13.16 -10.34
C PHE A 313 -0.80 -12.36 -11.59
N PRO A 314 -1.06 -12.84 -12.82
CA PRO A 314 -0.67 -12.13 -14.05
C PRO A 314 -1.33 -10.74 -14.22
N ASP A 315 -0.61 -9.78 -14.82
CA ASP A 315 -1.15 -8.43 -15.10
C ASP A 315 -2.39 -8.44 -16.01
N CYS A 316 -2.50 -9.42 -16.93
CA CYS A 316 -3.70 -9.55 -17.76
C CYS A 316 -4.96 -9.81 -16.92
N GLU A 317 -4.84 -10.56 -15.82
CA GLU A 317 -5.96 -10.79 -14.91
C GLU A 317 -6.35 -9.53 -14.13
N ARG A 318 -5.35 -8.72 -13.73
CA ARG A 318 -5.58 -7.39 -13.14
C ARG A 318 -6.47 -6.52 -14.02
N ARG A 319 -6.19 -6.49 -15.34
CA ARG A 319 -6.92 -5.68 -16.32
C ARG A 319 -8.40 -6.07 -16.49
N ASN A 320 -8.81 -7.24 -16.01
CA ASN A 320 -10.21 -7.68 -16.04
C ASN A 320 -11.10 -6.96 -15.01
N PHE A 321 -10.49 -6.34 -13.99
CA PHE A 321 -11.23 -5.69 -12.91
C PHE A 321 -10.77 -4.28 -12.56
N VAL A 322 -9.62 -3.84 -13.10
CA VAL A 322 -9.23 -2.42 -13.07
C VAL A 322 -8.72 -1.96 -14.43
N ILE A 323 -9.18 -0.80 -14.87
CA ILE A 323 -8.76 -0.20 -16.15
C ILE A 323 -8.07 1.14 -15.90
N GLN A 324 -7.03 1.42 -16.67
CA GLN A 324 -6.43 2.75 -16.67
C GLN A 324 -7.32 3.67 -17.49
N ALA A 325 -7.99 4.61 -16.83
CA ALA A 325 -8.78 5.59 -17.53
C ALA A 325 -7.83 6.61 -18.18
N ILE A 326 -7.62 6.49 -19.50
CA ILE A 326 -6.87 7.49 -20.26
C ILE A 326 -7.55 8.84 -20.04
N PRO A 327 -6.82 9.92 -19.69
CA PRO A 327 -7.40 11.26 -19.72
C PRO A 327 -7.99 11.49 -21.11
N VAL A 328 -9.24 11.93 -21.19
CA VAL A 328 -9.72 12.52 -22.45
C VAL A 328 -8.82 13.72 -22.69
N ILE A 329 -7.81 13.57 -23.55
CA ILE A 329 -6.96 14.67 -23.97
C ILE A 329 -7.89 15.65 -24.67
N SER A 330 -8.29 16.72 -23.97
CA SER A 330 -8.82 17.89 -24.65
C SER A 330 -7.71 18.32 -25.61
N LYS A 331 -8.00 18.36 -26.92
CA LYS A 331 -7.09 18.81 -27.98
C LYS A 331 -6.74 20.31 -27.82
N LYS A 332 -6.05 20.67 -26.75
CA LYS A 332 -5.31 21.92 -26.59
C LYS A 332 -3.87 21.51 -26.32
N TRP A 333 -2.91 22.21 -26.91
CA TRP A 333 -1.48 21.84 -27.01
C TRP A 333 -1.10 20.94 -28.20
N ARG A 334 -1.48 21.37 -29.41
CA ARG A 334 -0.52 21.46 -30.51
C ARG A 334 -0.47 22.91 -30.98
N LYS A 335 0.53 23.65 -30.49
CA LYS A 335 1.12 24.86 -31.05
C LYS A 335 2.14 25.34 -30.02
N HIS A 336 3.39 24.96 -30.22
CA HIS A 336 4.52 25.88 -30.44
C HIS A 336 5.67 25.07 -31.01
#